data_AF-X0ZYN8-F1
#
_entry.id   AF-X0ZYN8-F1
#
_cell.length_a   1.000
_cell.length_b   1.000
_cell.length_c   1.000
_cell.angle_alpha   90.00
_cell.angle_beta   90.00
_cell.angle_gamma   90.00
#
_symmetry.space_group_name_H-M   'P 1'
#
loop_
_entity.id
_entity.type
_entity.pdbx_description
1 polymer ?
#
loop_
_entity_poly.entity_id
_entity_poly.type
_entity_poly.pdbx_seq_one_letter_code
_entity_poly.pdbx_strand_id
1 'polypeptide(L)'
;MSEEPRNPTITDYMAGVMLANGIVWIWAMALATFSDIFSRIPYIVLAFIAYVIYILGSTLASYLVCKRTSSKHLVVGLKLAGLAWFFSLIMMLGSTTGPTPALAIILLVCYGVGGVAGGYLALRSELGSRIIIQDRELSE
;
A
#
# COMPACT_ATOMS: atom_id res chain seq x y z
N MET A 1 19.48 -15.43 21.20
CA MET A 1 18.14 -15.15 21.75
C MET A 1 17.17 -15.32 20.58
N SER A 2 16.38 -16.39 20.53
CA SER A 2 15.45 -16.60 19.41
C SER A 2 14.32 -15.58 19.54
N GLU A 3 14.42 -14.45 18.82
CA GLU A 3 13.30 -13.52 18.67
C GLU A 3 12.13 -14.32 18.11
N GLU A 4 11.07 -14.51 18.90
CA GLU A 4 9.85 -15.09 18.39
C GLU A 4 9.39 -14.29 17.17
N PRO A 5 8.93 -14.97 16.10
CA PRO A 5 8.49 -14.27 14.90
C PRO A 5 7.32 -13.35 15.25
N ARG A 6 7.62 -12.06 15.39
CA ARG A 6 6.61 -11.03 15.67
C ARG A 6 5.68 -10.95 14.47
N ASN A 7 4.39 -11.16 14.70
CA ASN A 7 3.35 -10.99 13.70
C ASN A 7 2.74 -9.58 13.80
N PRO A 8 2.23 -8.99 12.71
CA PRO A 8 1.57 -7.70 12.76
C PRO A 8 0.26 -7.81 13.57
N THR A 9 0.04 -6.84 14.45
CA THR A 9 -1.19 -6.71 15.22
C THR A 9 -2.33 -6.17 14.35
N ILE A 10 -3.57 -6.31 14.80
CA ILE A 10 -4.73 -5.73 14.11
C ILE A 10 -4.55 -4.20 13.92
N THR A 11 -3.99 -3.53 14.92
CA THR A 11 -3.67 -2.10 14.87
C THR A 11 -2.69 -1.76 13.74
N ASP A 12 -1.71 -2.61 13.48
CA ASP A 12 -0.75 -2.43 12.37
C ASP A 12 -1.45 -2.51 11.01
N TYR A 13 -2.35 -3.49 10.85
CA TYR A 13 -3.16 -3.61 9.64
C TYR A 13 -4.09 -2.40 9.46
N MET A 14 -4.76 -1.96 10.52
CA MET A 14 -5.63 -0.78 10.46
C MET A 14 -4.84 0.48 10.09
N ALA A 15 -3.68 0.70 10.71
CA ALA A 15 -2.80 1.82 10.37
C ALA A 15 -2.37 1.76 8.89
N GLY A 16 -2.01 0.58 8.39
CA GLY A 16 -1.67 0.40 6.97
C GLY A 16 -2.86 0.67 6.03
N VAL A 17 -4.06 0.18 6.37
CA VAL A 17 -5.29 0.42 5.60
C VAL A 17 -5.62 1.92 5.57
N MET A 18 -5.52 2.60 6.71
CA MET A 18 -5.76 4.04 6.81
C MET A 18 -4.71 4.84 6.05
N LEU A 19 -3.44 4.45 6.08
CA LEU A 19 -2.39 5.12 5.31
C LEU A 19 -2.61 4.97 3.80
N ALA A 20 -2.87 3.74 3.34
CA ALA A 20 -3.09 3.46 1.93
C ALA A 20 -4.30 4.23 1.38
N ASN A 21 -5.42 4.22 2.10
CA ASN A 21 -6.61 4.98 1.71
C ASN A 21 -6.47 6.49 1.93
N GLY A 22 -5.75 6.92 2.96
CA GLY A 22 -5.49 8.33 3.23
C GLY A 22 -4.74 9.01 2.08
N ILE A 23 -3.75 8.33 1.49
CA ILE A 23 -3.03 8.82 0.31
C ILE A 23 -3.98 8.99 -0.89
N VAL A 24 -4.87 8.02 -1.13
CA VAL A 24 -5.89 8.10 -2.18
C VAL A 24 -6.82 9.29 -1.95
N TRP A 25 -7.22 9.52 -0.70
CA TRP A 25 -8.12 10.60 -0.34
C TRP A 25 -7.48 11.98 -0.49
N ILE A 26 -6.20 12.11 -0.11
CA ILE A 26 -5.41 13.34 -0.33
C ILE A 26 -5.35 13.67 -1.82
N TRP A 27 -5.14 12.67 -2.69
CA TRP A 27 -5.17 12.87 -4.14
C TRP A 27 -6.55 13.35 -4.62
N ALA A 28 -7.64 12.75 -4.15
CA ALA A 28 -8.99 13.19 -4.50
C ALA A 28 -9.27 14.64 -4.04
N MET A 29 -8.83 15.00 -2.83
CA MET A 29 -8.93 16.37 -2.34
C MET A 29 -8.09 17.36 -3.16
N ALA A 30 -6.88 16.97 -3.57
CA ALA A 30 -6.05 17.80 -4.44
C ALA A 30 -6.75 18.08 -5.78
N LEU A 31 -7.36 17.05 -6.40
CA LEU A 31 -8.14 17.20 -7.62
C LEU A 31 -9.33 18.16 -7.44
N ALA A 32 -10.03 18.08 -6.30
CA ALA A 32 -11.15 18.97 -6.01
C ALA A 32 -10.69 20.42 -5.75
N THR A 33 -9.62 20.60 -4.98
CA THR A 33 -9.11 21.91 -4.52
C THR A 33 -8.48 22.69 -5.66
N PHE A 34 -7.72 22.03 -6.53
CA PHE A 34 -7.03 22.66 -7.65
C PHE A 34 -7.70 22.34 -8.99
N SER A 35 -9.03 22.20 -8.99
CA SER A 35 -9.83 21.81 -10.16
C SER A 35 -9.61 22.73 -11.37
N ASP A 36 -9.36 24.03 -11.17
CA ASP A 36 -9.04 24.98 -12.24
C ASP A 36 -7.73 24.64 -12.98
N ILE A 37 -6.74 24.10 -12.27
CA ILE A 37 -5.46 23.68 -12.85
C ILE A 37 -5.64 22.32 -13.54
N PHE A 38 -6.29 21.39 -12.85
CA PHE A 38 -6.45 20.02 -13.32
C PHE A 38 -7.44 19.87 -14.48
N SER A 39 -8.41 20.78 -14.62
CA SER A 39 -9.36 20.78 -15.75
C SER A 39 -8.69 21.00 -17.11
N ARG A 40 -7.48 21.58 -17.14
CA ARG A 40 -6.68 21.78 -18.36
C ARG A 40 -5.93 20.52 -18.79
N ILE A 41 -5.85 19.51 -17.92
CA ILE A 41 -5.12 18.27 -18.16
C ILE A 41 -6.11 17.21 -18.68
N PRO A 42 -5.75 16.44 -19.72
CA PRO A 42 -6.62 15.38 -20.21
C PRO A 42 -6.94 14.35 -19.12
N TYR A 43 -8.21 13.91 -19.06
CA TYR A 43 -8.69 12.92 -18.09
C TYR A 43 -7.85 11.64 -18.07
N ILE A 44 -7.41 11.17 -19.24
CA ILE A 44 -6.54 9.98 -19.37
C ILE A 44 -5.26 10.12 -18.53
N VAL A 45 -4.63 11.30 -18.55
CA VAL A 45 -3.35 11.54 -17.86
C VAL A 45 -3.57 11.56 -16.36
N LEU A 46 -4.65 12.20 -15.90
CA LEU A 46 -5.05 12.19 -14.49
C LEU A 46 -5.32 10.78 -13.97
N ALA A 47 -5.96 9.93 -14.79
CA ALA A 47 -6.23 8.54 -14.43
C ALA A 47 -4.93 7.74 -14.26
N PHE A 48 -3.97 7.88 -15.18
CA PHE A 48 -2.66 7.24 -15.04
C PHE A 48 -1.92 7.70 -13.77
N ILE A 49 -1.93 9.01 -13.48
CA ILE A 49 -1.33 9.54 -12.25
C ILE A 49 -2.03 8.94 -11.01
N ALA A 50 -3.37 8.87 -11.02
CA ALA A 50 -4.12 8.26 -9.92
C ALA A 50 -3.71 6.80 -9.71
N TYR A 51 -3.58 5.99 -10.77
CA TYR A 51 -3.15 4.59 -10.66
C TYR A 51 -1.75 4.46 -10.06
N VAL A 52 -0.81 5.32 -10.47
CA VAL A 52 0.53 5.37 -9.89
C VAL A 52 0.46 5.69 -8.40
N ILE A 53 -0.33 6.69 -8.00
CA ILE A 53 -0.52 7.07 -6.60
C ILE A 53 -1.12 5.92 -5.79
N TYR A 54 -2.10 5.20 -6.34
CA TYR A 54 -2.74 4.07 -5.65
C TYR A 54 -1.76 2.92 -5.42
N ILE A 55 -0.96 2.59 -6.44
CA ILE A 55 0.09 1.58 -6.34
C ILE A 55 1.15 2.00 -5.32
N LEU A 56 1.63 3.24 -5.37
CA LEU A 56 2.65 3.75 -4.45
C LEU A 56 2.14 3.81 -3.01
N GLY A 57 0.92 4.29 -2.80
CA GLY A 57 0.31 4.35 -1.47
C GLY A 57 0.13 2.96 -0.86
N SER A 58 -0.34 1.99 -1.66
CA SER A 58 -0.42 0.60 -1.23
C SER A 58 0.96 -0.02 -0.99
N THR A 59 1.95 0.29 -1.82
CA THR A 59 3.33 -0.20 -1.67
C THR A 59 3.94 0.27 -0.37
N LEU A 60 3.83 1.56 -0.08
CA LEU A 60 4.38 2.16 1.14
C LEU A 60 3.70 1.58 2.38
N ALA A 61 2.38 1.50 2.38
CA ALA A 61 1.63 0.92 3.49
C ALA A 61 1.99 -0.55 3.74
N SER A 62 2.03 -1.36 2.67
CA SER A 62 2.41 -2.78 2.78
C SER A 62 3.86 -2.94 3.22
N TYR A 63 4.78 -2.11 2.72
CA TYR A 63 6.18 -2.13 3.16
C TYR A 63 6.30 -1.85 4.67
N LEU A 64 5.63 -0.81 5.18
CA LEU A 64 5.71 -0.43 6.60
C LEU A 64 5.11 -1.50 7.53
N VAL A 65 4.00 -2.12 7.13
CA VAL A 65 3.38 -3.21 7.91
C VAL A 65 4.22 -4.48 7.84
N CYS A 66 4.77 -4.83 6.67
CA CYS A 66 5.65 -5.99 6.52
C CYS A 66 6.95 -5.83 7.30
N LYS A 67 7.50 -4.61 7.41
CA LYS A 67 8.70 -4.36 8.22
C LYS A 67 8.50 -4.66 9.71
N ARG A 68 7.25 -4.74 10.19
CA ARG A 68 6.93 -5.14 11.58
C ARG A 68 6.82 -6.66 11.77
N THR A 69 6.84 -7.45 10.68
CA THR A 69 6.80 -8.92 10.74
C THR A 69 8.20 -9.50 10.57
N SER A 70 8.46 -10.62 11.25
CA SER A 70 9.71 -11.39 11.07
C SER A 70 9.59 -12.47 9.99
N SER A 71 8.36 -12.79 9.56
CA SER A 71 8.12 -13.81 8.53
C SER A 71 6.86 -13.54 7.71
N LYS A 72 6.78 -14.15 6.53
CA LYS A 72 5.59 -14.13 5.63
C LYS A 72 5.23 -12.73 5.09
N HIS A 73 6.23 -11.89 4.82
CA HIS A 73 6.07 -10.54 4.25
C HIS A 73 5.08 -10.46 3.08
N LEU A 74 5.15 -11.40 2.13
CA LEU A 74 4.28 -11.38 0.96
C LEU A 74 2.79 -11.64 1.31
N VAL A 75 2.52 -12.54 2.26
CA VAL A 75 1.16 -12.85 2.72
C VAL A 75 0.59 -11.67 3.51
N VAL A 76 1.40 -11.05 4.37
CA VAL A 76 1.01 -9.85 5.12
C VAL A 76 0.69 -8.69 4.16
N GLY A 77 1.54 -8.46 3.16
CA GLY A 77 1.33 -7.41 2.16
C GLY A 77 0.06 -7.63 1.32
N LEU A 78 -0.22 -8.88 0.92
CA LEU A 78 -1.44 -9.21 0.17
C LEU A 78 -2.71 -9.10 1.04
N LYS A 79 -2.63 -9.52 2.31
CA LYS A 79 -3.74 -9.35 3.26
C LYS A 79 -4.05 -7.87 3.48
N LEU A 80 -3.02 -7.03 3.63
CA LEU A 80 -3.20 -5.58 3.74
C LEU A 80 -3.82 -5.00 2.47
N ALA A 81 -3.34 -5.40 1.29
CA ALA A 81 -3.91 -4.96 0.02
C ALA A 81 -5.41 -5.30 -0.11
N GLY A 82 -5.80 -6.52 0.27
CA GLY A 82 -7.21 -6.94 0.27
C GLY A 82 -8.06 -6.11 1.25
N LEU A 83 -7.55 -5.85 2.46
CA LEU A 83 -8.22 -4.99 3.44
C LEU A 83 -8.32 -3.54 2.96
N ALA A 84 -7.26 -3.01 2.37
CA ALA A 84 -7.22 -1.65 1.85
C ALA A 84 -8.20 -1.48 0.68
N TRP A 85 -8.26 -2.45 -0.22
CA TRP A 85 -9.22 -2.52 -1.32
C TRP A 85 -10.67 -2.57 -0.79
N PHE A 86 -10.95 -3.49 0.13
CA PHE A 86 -12.30 -3.62 0.71
C PHE A 86 -12.75 -2.33 1.41
N PHE A 87 -11.86 -1.71 2.18
CA PHE A 87 -12.14 -0.44 2.84
C PHE A 87 -12.35 0.70 1.84
N SER A 88 -11.61 0.72 0.73
CA SER A 88 -11.80 1.68 -0.35
C SER A 88 -13.19 1.56 -0.98
N LEU A 89 -13.69 0.33 -1.19
CA LEU A 89 -15.05 0.10 -1.68
C LEU A 89 -16.11 0.61 -0.69
N ILE A 90 -15.91 0.40 0.61
CA ILE A 90 -16.82 0.93 1.65
C ILE A 90 -16.85 2.46 1.60
N MET A 91 -15.68 3.10 1.50
CA MET A 91 -15.59 4.56 1.38
C MET A 91 -16.32 5.08 0.13
N MET A 92 -16.25 4.34 -0.99
CA MET A 92 -16.96 4.71 -2.23
C MET A 92 -18.48 4.58 -2.14
N LEU A 93 -19.02 3.74 -1.25
CA LEU A 93 -20.48 3.66 -1.05
C LEU A 93 -21.05 4.98 -0.48
N GLY A 94 -20.24 5.77 0.22
CA GLY A 94 -20.62 7.11 0.67
C GLY A 94 -20.57 8.19 -0.42
N SER A 95 -20.05 7.87 -1.61
CA SER A 95 -19.97 8.79 -2.75
C SER A 95 -21.25 8.75 -3.59
N THR A 96 -21.65 9.91 -4.13
CA THR A 96 -22.83 10.07 -5.01
C THR A 96 -22.77 9.23 -6.28
N THR A 97 -21.59 8.79 -6.70
CA THR A 97 -21.38 8.01 -7.93
C THR A 97 -21.38 6.49 -7.70
N GLY A 98 -21.23 6.03 -6.45
CA GLY A 98 -21.08 4.62 -6.10
C GLY A 98 -19.85 3.92 -6.72
N PRO A 99 -19.50 2.71 -6.24
CA PRO A 99 -18.43 1.92 -6.85
C PRO A 99 -18.90 1.29 -8.16
N THR A 100 -18.26 1.65 -9.29
CA THR A 100 -18.46 0.92 -10.54
C THR A 100 -17.67 -0.39 -10.52
N PRO A 101 -18.18 -1.49 -11.11
CA PRO A 101 -17.46 -2.77 -11.14
C PRO A 101 -16.07 -2.65 -11.79
N ALA A 102 -15.96 -1.83 -12.85
CA ALA A 102 -14.70 -1.57 -13.52
C ALA A 102 -13.67 -0.91 -12.58
N LEU A 103 -14.09 0.09 -11.81
CA LEU A 103 -13.21 0.79 -10.87
C LEU A 103 -12.80 -0.13 -9.72
N ALA A 104 -13.71 -0.98 -9.23
CA ALA A 104 -13.41 -1.97 -8.20
C ALA A 104 -12.31 -2.95 -8.64
N ILE A 105 -12.37 -3.44 -9.89
CA ILE A 105 -11.33 -4.33 -10.46
C ILE A 105 -10.01 -3.58 -10.61
N ILE A 106 -10.03 -2.34 -11.11
CA ILE A 106 -8.82 -1.53 -11.25
C ILE A 106 -8.14 -1.31 -9.90
N LEU A 107 -8.91 -0.94 -8.86
CA LEU A 107 -8.37 -0.79 -7.52
C LEU A 107 -7.79 -2.11 -6.99
N LEU A 108 -8.46 -3.24 -7.24
CA LEU A 108 -7.95 -4.55 -6.82
C LEU A 108 -6.56 -4.81 -7.42
N VAL A 109 -6.38 -4.50 -8.71
CA VAL A 109 -5.08 -4.62 -9.38
C VAL A 109 -4.06 -3.65 -8.80
N CYS A 110 -4.41 -2.37 -8.61
CA CYS A 110 -3.50 -1.37 -8.05
C CYS A 110 -3.03 -1.72 -6.63
N TYR A 111 -3.97 -2.03 -5.74
CA TYR A 111 -3.65 -2.44 -4.36
C TYR A 111 -2.92 -3.78 -4.34
N GLY A 112 -3.30 -4.73 -5.19
CA GLY A 112 -2.61 -6.03 -5.31
C GLY A 112 -1.15 -5.86 -5.73
N VAL A 113 -0.89 -5.13 -6.81
CA VAL A 113 0.47 -4.84 -7.30
C VAL A 113 1.27 -4.10 -6.23
N GLY A 114 0.70 -3.08 -5.61
CA GLY A 114 1.38 -2.36 -4.53
C GLY A 114 1.64 -3.23 -3.31
N GLY A 115 0.70 -4.08 -2.93
CA GLY A 115 0.86 -5.02 -1.81
C GLY A 115 1.99 -6.02 -2.02
N VAL A 116 2.08 -6.60 -3.22
CA VAL A 116 3.16 -7.50 -3.61
C VAL A 116 4.49 -6.75 -3.63
N ALA A 117 4.54 -5.56 -4.24
CA ALA A 117 5.76 -4.74 -4.28
C ALA A 117 6.25 -4.36 -2.88
N GLY A 118 5.34 -3.94 -1.99
CA GLY A 118 5.67 -3.58 -0.61
C GLY A 118 6.18 -4.76 0.21
N GLY A 119 5.54 -5.93 0.08
CA GLY A 119 5.99 -7.17 0.71
C GLY A 119 7.35 -7.65 0.18
N TYR A 120 7.59 -7.53 -1.12
CA TYR A 120 8.88 -7.87 -1.73
C TYR A 120 10.01 -6.95 -1.26
N LEU A 121 9.76 -5.63 -1.21
CA LEU A 121 10.75 -4.66 -0.71
C LEU A 121 11.09 -4.90 0.76
N ALA A 122 10.11 -5.25 1.59
CA ALA A 122 10.33 -5.58 2.99
C ALA A 122 11.21 -6.82 3.12
N LEU A 123 10.88 -7.89 2.39
CA LEU A 123 11.67 -9.12 2.35
C LEU A 123 13.12 -8.86 1.90
N ARG A 124 13.30 -8.08 0.84
CA ARG A 124 14.64 -7.71 0.34
C ARG A 124 15.44 -6.92 1.38
N SER A 125 14.80 -6.01 2.10
CA SER A 125 15.46 -5.19 3.14
C SER A 125 15.90 -6.01 4.35
N GLU A 126 15.14 -7.04 4.72
CA GLU A 126 15.52 -7.95 5.80
C GLU A 126 16.71 -8.84 5.40
N LEU A 127 16.67 -9.44 4.20
CA LEU A 127 17.76 -10.27 3.68
C LEU A 127 19.07 -9.47 3.57
N GLY A 128 19.02 -8.24 3.06
CA GLY A 128 20.19 -7.38 2.98
C GLY A 128 20.78 -7.04 4.36
N SER A 129 19.93 -6.83 5.37
CA SER A 129 20.39 -6.51 6.73
C SER A 129 21.06 -7.71 7.40
N ARG A 130 20.56 -8.94 7.16
CA ARG A 130 21.16 -10.18 7.70
C ARG A 130 22.56 -10.45 7.15
N ILE A 131 22.77 -10.20 5.85
CA ILE A 131 24.08 -10.39 5.21
C ILE A 131 25.14 -9.46 5.84
N ILE A 132 24.81 -8.19 6.06
CA ILE A 132 25.74 -7.20 6.64
C ILE A 132 26.15 -7.57 8.07
N ILE A 133 25.22 -8.10 8.87
CA ILE A 133 25.50 -8.51 10.26
C ILE A 133 26.43 -9.73 10.27
N GLN A 134 26.19 -10.70 9.39
CA GLN A 134 27.01 -11.90 9.28
C GLN A 134 28.45 -11.59 8.84
N ASP A 135 28.65 -10.66 7.90
CA ASP A 135 29.99 -10.22 7.48
C ASP A 135 30.75 -9.50 8.62
N ARG A 136 30.04 -8.77 9.49
CA ARG A 136 30.66 -8.12 10.65
C ARG A 136 31.11 -9.16 11.68
N GLU A 137 30.27 -10.15 12.02
CA GLU A 137 30.62 -11.20 12.99
C GLU A 137 31.76 -12.11 12.51
N LEU A 138 31.97 -12.26 11.20
CA LEU A 138 33.10 -13.01 10.63
C LEU A 138 34.42 -12.21 10.61
N SER A 139 34.36 -10.90 10.86
CA SER A 139 35.52 -10.00 10.84
C SER A 139 36.08 -9.66 12.23
N GLU A 140 35.40 -10.10 13.30
CA GLU A 140 35.82 -10.00 14.72
C GLU A 140 36.39 -11.33 15.21
#